data_AF-A0A9P1N2J6-F1
#
_entry.id   AF-A0A9P1N2J6-F1
#
_cell.length_a   1.000
_cell.length_b   1.000
_cell.length_c   1.000
_cell.angle_alpha   90.00
_cell.angle_beta   90.00
_cell.angle_gamma   90.00
#
_symmetry.space_group_name_H-M   'P 1'
#
loop_
_entity.id
_entity.type
_entity.pdbx_description
1 polymer ?
#
loop_
_entity_poly.entity_id
_entity_poly.type
_entity_poly.pdbx_seq_one_letter_code
_entity_poly.pdbx_strand_id
1 'polypeptide(L)'
;MSDLPPPIIYKQCSDRRFACQTGYFCGPYGCAKQRRSRISAAKTMQVSGNEGEFRECCERNQLPDGCLNYCSYSKYPQISSLFSFPSISCPIQTLPIIHNCATRQRNHQKCCEDTKLIPENCLEFCAPLKELGQLDVSKIDCFNYLTTFRDCFYYGYYG
;
A
#
# COMPACT_ATOMS: atom_id res chain seq x y z
N MET A 1 3.24 -29.44 25.51
CA MET A 1 4.02 -30.52 24.88
C MET A 1 3.40 -30.75 23.52
N SER A 2 4.13 -30.43 22.45
CA SER A 2 3.59 -30.43 21.08
C SER A 2 3.70 -31.84 20.50
N ASP A 3 2.59 -32.54 20.38
CA ASP A 3 2.51 -33.81 19.64
C ASP A 3 2.66 -33.54 18.14
N LEU A 4 3.90 -33.67 17.63
CA LEU A 4 4.13 -33.75 16.18
C LEU A 4 3.70 -35.14 15.70
N PRO A 5 2.99 -35.24 14.55
CA PRO A 5 2.67 -36.53 13.96
C PRO A 5 3.96 -37.27 13.57
N PRO A 6 4.00 -38.60 13.70
CA PRO A 6 5.18 -39.39 13.38
C PRO A 6 5.58 -39.21 11.90
N PRO A 7 6.89 -39.21 11.58
CA PRO A 7 7.36 -39.04 10.21
C PRO A 7 6.87 -40.20 9.34
N ILE A 8 6.29 -39.87 8.19
CA ILE A 8 5.88 -40.86 7.19
C ILE A 8 7.13 -41.40 6.52
N ILE A 9 7.50 -42.64 6.82
CA ILE A 9 8.65 -43.32 6.23
C ILE A 9 8.20 -44.11 4.99
N TYR A 10 8.55 -43.61 3.80
CA TYR A 10 8.30 -44.32 2.55
C TYR A 10 9.35 -45.43 2.36
N LYS A 11 8.94 -46.69 2.57
CA LYS A 11 9.81 -47.87 2.52
C LYS A 11 10.59 -48.03 1.20
N GLN A 12 10.09 -47.46 0.11
CA GLN A 12 10.69 -47.49 -1.23
C GLN A 12 12.06 -46.79 -1.30
N CYS A 13 12.35 -45.85 -0.39
CA CYS A 13 13.63 -45.15 -0.31
C CYS A 13 14.41 -45.48 0.97
N SER A 14 13.95 -46.48 1.73
CA SER A 14 14.58 -46.88 2.98
C SER A 14 15.76 -47.84 2.77
N ASP A 15 15.93 -48.35 1.55
CA ASP A 15 17.06 -49.18 1.17
C ASP A 15 18.23 -48.28 0.72
N ARG A 16 19.41 -48.45 1.34
CA ARG A 16 20.58 -47.59 1.12
C ARG A 16 21.07 -47.59 -0.34
N ARG A 17 20.63 -48.56 -1.15
CA ARG A 17 20.93 -48.65 -2.59
C ARG A 17 20.05 -47.79 -3.49
N PHE A 18 18.92 -47.28 -2.98
CA PHE A 18 17.95 -46.48 -3.72
C PHE A 18 17.74 -45.09 -3.09
N ALA A 19 18.81 -44.49 -2.57
CA ALA A 19 18.76 -43.11 -2.10
C ALA A 19 18.56 -42.16 -3.30
N CYS A 20 17.59 -41.23 -3.18
CA CYS A 20 17.37 -40.23 -4.21
C CYS A 20 18.62 -39.37 -4.42
N GLN A 21 18.98 -39.12 -5.68
CA GLN A 21 20.08 -38.23 -6.02
C GLN A 21 19.85 -36.81 -5.46
N THR A 22 20.92 -36.07 -5.22
CA THR A 22 20.88 -34.70 -4.71
C THR A 22 19.92 -33.82 -5.53
N GLY A 23 18.89 -33.27 -4.88
CA GLY A 23 17.85 -32.45 -5.53
C GLY A 23 16.54 -33.17 -5.84
N TYR A 24 16.40 -34.44 -5.44
CA TYR A 24 15.18 -35.23 -5.52
C TYR A 24 14.71 -35.60 -4.12
N PHE A 25 13.39 -35.59 -3.89
CA PHE A 25 12.79 -35.98 -2.62
C PHE A 25 12.04 -37.32 -2.77
N CYS A 26 11.98 -38.10 -1.69
CA CYS A 26 11.23 -39.35 -1.67
C CYS A 26 9.76 -39.11 -1.34
N GLY A 27 8.86 -39.62 -2.18
CA GLY A 27 7.41 -39.57 -1.99
C GLY A 27 6.76 -40.95 -2.15
N PRO A 28 5.41 -41.01 -2.15
CA PRO A 28 4.66 -42.26 -2.23
C PRO A 28 4.88 -43.06 -3.52
N TYR A 29 5.39 -42.42 -4.57
CA TYR A 29 5.68 -42.99 -5.88
C TYR A 29 7.19 -43.04 -6.21
N GLY A 30 8.06 -42.89 -5.22
CA GLY A 30 9.53 -42.90 -5.40
C GLY A 30 10.18 -41.50 -5.41
N CYS A 31 11.35 -41.37 -6.05
CA CYS A 31 12.12 -40.13 -6.10
C CYS A 31 11.53 -39.12 -7.11
N ALA A 32 10.98 -38.01 -6.61
CA ALA A 32 10.48 -36.93 -7.44
C ALA A 32 11.45 -35.74 -7.41
N LYS A 33 11.65 -35.07 -8.55
CA LYS A 33 12.50 -33.89 -8.63
C LYS A 33 11.89 -32.80 -7.75
N GLN A 34 12.67 -32.24 -6.84
CA GLN A 34 12.25 -31.05 -6.12
C GLN A 34 12.04 -29.96 -7.17
N ARG A 35 10.80 -29.64 -7.53
CA ARG A 35 10.52 -28.29 -8.00
C ARG A 35 10.94 -27.45 -6.82
N ARG A 36 12.05 -26.71 -6.95
CA ARG A 36 12.30 -25.59 -6.05
C ARG A 36 11.07 -24.73 -6.19
N SER A 37 10.08 -24.93 -5.31
CA SER A 37 9.21 -23.85 -4.93
C SER A 37 10.22 -22.79 -4.50
N ARG A 38 10.42 -21.80 -5.37
CA ARG A 38 10.81 -20.49 -4.87
C ARG A 38 9.73 -20.26 -3.83
N ILE A 39 10.09 -20.44 -2.56
CA ILE A 39 9.34 -19.84 -1.48
C ILE A 39 9.49 -18.37 -1.86
N SER A 40 8.51 -17.88 -2.61
CA SER A 40 8.23 -16.47 -2.69
C SER A 40 8.03 -16.15 -1.23
N ALA A 41 9.10 -15.66 -0.59
CA ALA A 41 9.02 -15.01 0.69
C ALA A 41 7.76 -14.18 0.58
N ALA A 42 6.80 -14.43 1.47
CA ALA A 42 5.62 -13.58 1.58
C ALA A 42 6.17 -12.18 1.40
N LYS A 43 5.71 -11.52 0.34
CA LYS A 43 6.15 -10.19 0.01
C LYS A 43 5.62 -9.34 1.17
N THR A 44 6.34 -9.33 2.29
CA THR A 44 6.58 -8.08 2.99
C THR A 44 7.21 -7.25 1.90
N MET A 45 6.35 -6.60 1.11
CA MET A 45 6.72 -5.37 0.45
C MET A 45 7.15 -4.55 1.65
N GLN A 46 8.45 -4.56 1.93
CA GLN A 46 9.04 -3.36 2.45
C GLN A 46 8.70 -2.35 1.36
N VAL A 47 7.59 -1.66 1.57
CA VAL A 47 7.19 -0.52 0.77
C VAL A 47 8.22 0.54 1.15
N SER A 48 9.44 0.37 0.67
CA SER A 48 10.56 1.26 0.99
C SER A 48 10.40 2.50 0.13
N GLY A 49 10.30 3.65 0.78
CA GLY A 49 10.10 4.96 0.14
C GLY A 49 8.77 5.61 0.52
N ASN A 50 8.38 6.63 -0.26
CA ASN A 50 7.24 7.51 0.06
C ASN A 50 5.92 6.76 0.25
N GLU A 51 5.69 5.68 -0.50
CA GLU A 51 4.48 4.85 -0.40
C GLU A 51 4.35 4.17 0.99
N GLY A 52 5.47 3.77 1.61
CA GLY A 52 5.48 3.13 2.92
C GLY A 52 5.22 4.12 4.03
N GLU A 53 5.86 5.30 3.95
CA GLU A 53 5.62 6.41 4.88
C GLU A 53 4.15 6.84 4.86
N PHE A 54 3.54 6.90 3.67
CA PHE A 54 2.13 7.24 3.52
C PHE A 54 1.23 6.19 4.20
N ARG A 55 1.44 4.90 3.89
CA ARG A 55 0.70 3.79 4.50
C ARG A 55 0.83 3.79 6.03
N GLU A 56 2.05 3.88 6.54
CA GLU A 56 2.34 3.84 7.96
C GLU A 56 1.70 5.02 8.69
N CYS A 57 1.68 6.21 8.08
CA CYS A 57 0.99 7.37 8.64
C CYS A 57 -0.51 7.10 8.83
N CYS A 58 -1.18 6.48 7.86
CA CYS A 58 -2.59 6.12 7.99
C CYS A 58 -2.84 5.10 9.10
N GLU A 59 -2.00 4.07 9.19
CA GLU A 59 -2.10 3.03 10.23
C GLU A 59 -1.88 3.63 11.63
N ARG A 60 -0.91 4.54 11.78
CA ARG A 60 -0.62 5.24 13.04
C ARG A 60 -1.79 6.13 13.48
N ASN A 61 -2.53 6.70 12.54
CA ASN A 61 -3.75 7.46 12.81
C ASN A 61 -4.99 6.57 13.00
N GLN A 62 -4.82 5.25 13.05
CA GLN A 62 -5.89 4.27 13.33
C GLN A 62 -7.07 4.40 12.36
N LEU A 63 -6.78 4.68 11.08
CA LEU A 63 -7.83 4.72 10.06
C LEU A 63 -8.44 3.32 9.87
N PRO A 64 -9.77 3.22 9.66
CA PRO A 64 -10.42 1.94 9.38
C PRO A 64 -9.84 1.26 8.13
N ASP A 65 -9.89 -0.07 8.08
CA ASP A 65 -9.36 -0.86 6.96
C ASP A 65 -9.93 -0.42 5.60
N GLY A 66 -11.20 0.01 5.57
CA GLY A 66 -11.81 0.55 4.36
C GLY A 66 -11.12 1.82 3.85
N CYS A 67 -10.64 2.68 4.76
CA CYS A 67 -9.87 3.87 4.42
C CYS A 67 -8.43 3.57 4.04
N LEU A 68 -7.82 2.54 4.63
CA LEU A 68 -6.46 2.14 4.31
C LEU A 68 -6.32 1.84 2.80
N ASN A 69 -7.38 1.43 2.10
CA ASN A 69 -7.34 1.25 0.66
C ASN A 69 -6.91 2.50 -0.13
N TYR A 70 -7.19 3.71 0.39
CA TYR A 70 -6.81 4.99 -0.23
C TYR A 70 -5.42 5.49 0.19
N CYS A 71 -4.79 4.84 1.18
CA CYS A 71 -3.45 5.17 1.68
C CYS A 71 -2.34 4.57 0.80
N SER A 72 -2.37 4.94 -0.47
CA SER A 72 -1.40 4.62 -1.52
C SER A 72 -1.47 5.72 -2.56
N TYR A 73 -0.35 6.17 -3.10
CA TYR A 73 -0.37 7.20 -4.14
C TYR A 73 -1.15 6.71 -5.38
N SER A 74 -1.12 5.41 -5.69
CA SER A 74 -1.90 4.84 -6.81
C SER A 74 -3.41 5.02 -6.66
N LYS A 75 -3.93 4.97 -5.43
CA LYS A 75 -5.37 5.02 -5.12
C LYS A 75 -5.81 6.35 -4.52
N TYR A 76 -4.88 7.20 -4.11
CA TYR A 76 -5.16 8.50 -3.53
C TYR A 76 -6.11 9.36 -4.38
N PRO A 77 -5.97 9.48 -5.72
CA PRO A 77 -6.92 10.28 -6.51
C PRO A 77 -8.35 9.75 -6.51
N GLN A 78 -8.55 8.48 -6.16
CA GLN A 78 -9.86 7.84 -6.06
C GLN A 78 -10.61 8.26 -4.80
N ILE A 79 -9.98 9.03 -3.90
CA ILE A 79 -10.61 9.54 -2.68
C ILE A 79 -11.81 10.46 -2.99
N SER A 80 -11.84 11.08 -4.17
CA SER A 80 -13.00 11.82 -4.70
C SER A 80 -14.27 10.96 -4.79
N SER A 81 -14.13 9.64 -4.99
CA SER A 81 -15.28 8.71 -5.04
C SER A 81 -16.05 8.64 -3.72
N LEU A 82 -15.44 8.98 -2.58
CA LEU A 82 -16.10 8.96 -1.28
C LEU A 82 -17.17 10.05 -1.14
N PHE A 83 -17.11 11.12 -1.94
CA PHE A 83 -18.15 12.15 -1.99
C PHE A 83 -19.37 11.69 -2.79
N SER A 84 -19.15 10.92 -3.85
CA SER A 84 -20.24 10.37 -4.68
C SER A 84 -20.86 9.12 -4.04
N PHE A 85 -20.03 8.29 -3.41
CA PHE A 85 -20.44 7.02 -2.80
C PHE A 85 -19.88 6.92 -1.38
N PRO A 86 -20.52 7.57 -0.40
CA PRO A 86 -20.10 7.50 0.99
C PRO A 86 -20.15 6.05 1.48
N SER A 87 -19.01 5.52 1.90
CA SER A 87 -18.92 4.19 2.48
C SER A 87 -18.91 4.27 4.00
N ILE A 88 -19.69 3.41 4.66
CA ILE A 88 -19.61 3.24 6.12
C ILE A 88 -18.19 2.80 6.53
N SER A 89 -17.52 2.05 5.66
CA SER A 89 -16.15 1.56 5.89
C SER A 89 -15.08 2.65 5.79
N CYS A 90 -15.39 3.79 5.17
CA CYS A 90 -14.50 4.94 5.17
C CYS A 90 -15.27 6.26 5.21
N PRO A 91 -15.51 6.82 6.41
CA PRO A 91 -16.25 8.07 6.55
C PRO A 91 -15.41 9.24 6.03
N ILE A 92 -16.09 10.19 5.38
CA ILE A 92 -15.47 11.37 4.76
C ILE A 92 -14.67 12.25 5.73
N GLN A 93 -14.94 12.15 7.03
CA GLN A 93 -14.20 12.88 8.07
C GLN A 93 -12.73 12.44 8.18
N THR A 94 -12.36 11.28 7.64
CA THR A 94 -10.99 10.77 7.61
C THR A 94 -10.15 11.35 6.47
N LEU A 95 -10.78 12.00 5.49
CA LEU A 95 -10.10 12.54 4.33
C LEU A 95 -8.94 13.49 4.66
N PRO A 96 -9.10 14.46 5.58
CA PRO A 96 -8.02 15.36 5.95
C PRO A 96 -6.80 14.61 6.50
N ILE A 97 -7.02 13.51 7.23
CA ILE A 97 -5.96 12.66 7.77
C ILE A 97 -5.22 11.96 6.62
N ILE A 98 -5.97 11.34 5.70
CA ILE A 98 -5.39 10.67 4.52
C ILE A 98 -4.59 11.68 3.68
N HIS A 99 -5.15 12.86 3.45
CA HIS A 99 -4.50 13.95 2.71
C HIS A 99 -3.20 14.40 3.39
N ASN A 100 -3.24 14.70 4.69
CA ASN A 100 -2.05 15.11 5.45
C ASN A 100 -0.95 14.03 5.50
N CYS A 101 -1.35 12.77 5.52
CA CYS A 101 -0.42 11.66 5.39
C CYS A 101 0.20 11.61 3.97
N ALA A 102 -0.59 11.84 2.92
CA ALA A 102 -0.11 11.87 1.54
C ALA A 102 0.90 13.02 1.30
N THR A 103 0.67 14.18 1.92
CA THR A 103 1.57 15.35 1.82
C THR A 103 2.86 15.17 2.62
N ARG A 104 2.98 14.13 3.45
CA ARG A 104 4.14 13.87 4.32
C ARG A 104 4.51 15.07 5.20
N GLN A 105 3.50 15.86 5.58
CA GLN A 105 3.67 17.11 6.35
C GLN A 105 4.60 18.15 5.67
N ARG A 106 4.68 18.16 4.34
CA ARG A 106 5.52 19.10 3.56
C ARG A 106 4.70 19.94 2.61
N ASN A 107 5.14 21.18 2.41
CA ASN A 107 4.53 22.10 1.45
C ASN A 107 5.08 21.83 0.04
N HIS A 108 4.20 21.45 -0.90
CA HIS A 108 4.53 21.20 -2.31
C HIS A 108 3.99 22.29 -3.25
N GLN A 109 3.66 23.47 -2.73
CA GLN A 109 3.06 24.56 -3.49
C GLN A 109 3.87 24.96 -4.72
N LYS A 110 5.21 25.03 -4.61
CA LYS A 110 6.10 25.30 -5.77
C LYS A 110 5.89 24.30 -6.91
N CYS A 111 5.86 23.00 -6.59
CA CYS A 111 5.60 21.95 -7.58
C CYS A 111 4.23 22.15 -8.25
N CYS A 112 3.20 22.47 -7.47
CA CYS A 112 1.86 22.71 -8.00
C CYS A 112 1.79 23.94 -8.90
N GLU A 113 2.42 25.05 -8.49
CA GLU A 113 2.51 26.28 -9.29
C GLU A 113 3.22 26.03 -10.62
N ASP A 114 4.30 25.24 -10.61
CA ASP A 114 5.08 24.89 -11.81
C ASP A 114 4.25 24.10 -12.85
N THR A 115 3.26 23.32 -12.41
CA THR A 115 2.39 22.57 -13.34
C THR A 115 1.51 23.49 -14.17
N LYS A 116 1.15 24.68 -13.67
CA LYS A 116 0.18 25.61 -14.27
C LYS A 116 -1.21 25.00 -14.58
N LEU A 117 -1.51 23.83 -14.00
CA LEU A 117 -2.78 23.13 -14.19
C LEU A 117 -3.78 23.42 -13.06
N ILE A 118 -3.29 23.88 -11.90
CA ILE A 118 -4.07 24.04 -10.68
C ILE A 118 -4.46 25.52 -10.50
N PRO A 119 -5.75 25.84 -10.32
CA PRO A 119 -6.21 27.18 -9.97
C PRO A 119 -5.65 27.67 -8.64
N GLU A 120 -5.44 29.00 -8.50
CA GLU A 120 -4.86 29.60 -7.28
C GLU A 120 -5.63 29.22 -6.00
N ASN A 121 -6.96 29.18 -6.06
CA ASN A 121 -7.82 28.81 -4.93
C ASN A 121 -7.69 27.33 -4.49
N CYS A 122 -7.04 26.49 -5.29
CA CYS A 122 -6.79 25.08 -4.98
C CYS A 122 -5.34 24.81 -4.55
N LEU A 123 -4.44 25.80 -4.63
CA LEU A 123 -3.04 25.64 -4.22
C LEU A 123 -2.88 25.38 -2.71
N GLU A 124 -3.87 25.75 -1.90
CA GLU A 124 -3.90 25.43 -0.47
C GLU A 124 -3.85 23.91 -0.20
N PHE A 125 -4.34 23.09 -1.14
CA PHE A 125 -4.32 21.62 -1.06
C PHE A 125 -2.98 20.99 -1.48
N CYS A 126 -1.98 21.79 -1.85
CA CYS A 126 -0.63 21.30 -2.13
C CYS A 126 0.24 21.18 -0.87
N ALA A 127 -0.32 21.54 0.28
CA ALA A 127 0.32 21.50 1.58
C ALA A 127 -0.57 20.75 2.58
N PRO A 128 -0.03 20.36 3.75
CA PRO A 128 -0.83 19.77 4.80
C PRO A 128 -1.89 20.77 5.27
N LEU A 129 -3.12 20.28 5.45
CA LEU A 129 -4.23 21.04 5.99
C LEU A 129 -3.94 21.41 7.44
N LYS A 130 -4.22 22.66 7.77
CA LYS A 130 -4.14 23.19 9.14
C LYS A 130 -5.38 22.80 9.95
N GLU A 131 -6.53 22.71 9.29
CA GLU A 131 -7.81 22.40 9.92
C GLU A 131 -8.58 21.32 9.16
N LEU A 132 -9.29 20.46 9.89
CA LEU A 132 -10.05 19.33 9.34
C LEU A 132 -11.18 19.78 8.39
N GLY A 133 -11.69 21.01 8.54
CA GLY A 133 -12.78 21.56 7.71
C GLY A 133 -12.35 22.09 6.35
N GLN A 134 -11.05 22.15 6.04
CA GLN A 134 -10.56 22.70 4.77
C GLN A 134 -10.88 21.80 3.57
N LEU A 135 -11.27 20.55 3.80
CA LEU A 135 -11.57 19.57 2.77
C LEU A 135 -13.06 19.19 2.81
N ASP A 136 -13.91 20.17 2.51
CA ASP A 136 -15.37 20.03 2.49
C ASP A 136 -15.94 19.88 1.06
N VAL A 137 -17.26 19.76 0.97
CA VAL A 137 -17.97 19.64 -0.32
C VAL A 137 -17.85 20.92 -1.16
N SER A 138 -17.67 22.08 -0.52
CA SER A 138 -17.50 23.38 -1.19
C SER A 138 -16.22 23.43 -2.03
N LYS A 139 -15.26 22.56 -1.74
CA LYS A 139 -13.95 22.49 -2.41
C LYS A 139 -13.83 21.31 -3.38
N ILE A 140 -14.96 20.66 -3.71
CA ILE A 140 -15.00 19.48 -4.58
C ILE A 140 -14.39 19.74 -5.98
N ASP A 141 -14.46 20.98 -6.47
CA ASP A 141 -13.84 21.37 -7.75
C ASP A 141 -12.33 21.17 -7.76
N CYS A 142 -11.68 21.32 -6.60
CA CYS A 142 -10.24 21.09 -6.46
C CYS A 142 -9.87 19.60 -6.56
N PHE A 143 -10.83 18.68 -6.40
CA PHE A 143 -10.54 17.24 -6.46
C PHE A 143 -10.23 16.75 -7.87
N ASN A 144 -10.61 17.51 -8.90
CA ASN A 144 -10.22 17.24 -10.27
C ASN A 144 -8.69 17.22 -10.44
N TYR A 145 -7.96 17.87 -9.53
CA TYR A 145 -6.49 17.98 -9.54
C TYR A 145 -5.79 17.00 -8.59
N LEU A 146 -6.50 16.07 -7.96
CA LEU A 146 -5.90 15.10 -7.02
C LEU A 146 -4.76 14.29 -7.63
N THR A 147 -4.85 13.98 -8.93
CA THR A 147 -3.79 13.30 -9.67
C THR A 147 -2.52 14.15 -9.74
N THR A 148 -2.67 15.44 -10.01
CA THR A 148 -1.56 16.40 -10.06
C THR A 148 -0.95 16.61 -8.68
N PHE A 149 -1.79 16.76 -7.64
CA PHE A 149 -1.33 16.85 -6.24
C PHE A 149 -0.52 15.61 -5.85
N ARG A 150 -1.06 14.41 -6.14
CA ARG A 150 -0.38 13.13 -5.91
C ARG A 150 1.00 13.11 -6.53
N ASP A 151 1.15 13.53 -7.78
CA ASP A 151 2.43 13.49 -8.48
C ASP A 151 3.46 14.37 -7.77
N CYS A 152 3.06 15.56 -7.34
CA CYS A 152 3.92 16.42 -6.52
C CYS A 152 4.30 15.78 -5.17
N PHE A 153 3.35 15.15 -4.49
CA PHE A 153 3.60 14.50 -3.20
C PHE A 153 4.51 13.26 -3.33
N TYR A 154 4.37 12.51 -4.42
CA TYR A 154 5.11 11.29 -4.65
C TYR A 154 6.53 11.56 -5.17
N TYR A 155 6.69 12.39 -6.19
CA TYR A 155 8.00 12.64 -6.77
C TYR A 155 8.81 13.66 -5.97
N GLY A 156 8.13 14.63 -5.34
CA GLY A 156 8.76 15.74 -4.64
C GLY A 156 9.61 16.55 -5.60
N TYR A 157 9.07 17.62 -6.17
CA TYR A 157 9.91 18.54 -6.94
C TYR A 157 10.93 19.18 -5.98
N TYR A 158 12.20 18.78 -6.10
CA TYR A 158 13.33 19.49 -5.52
C TYR A 158 13.54 20.74 -6.38
N GLY A 159 13.01 21.86 -5.89
CA GLY A 159 13.51 23.17 -6.30
C GLY A 159 14.87 23.42 -5.66
#